data_AF-A0A7X9C156-F1
#
_entry.id   AF-A0A7X9C156-F1
#
_cell.length_a   1.000
_cell.length_b   1.000
_cell.length_c   1.000
_cell.angle_alpha   90.00
_cell.angle_beta   90.00
_cell.angle_gamma   90.00
#
_symmetry.space_group_name_H-M   'P 1'
#
loop_
_entity.id
_entity.type
_entity.pdbx_description
1 polymer ?
#
loop_
_entity_poly.entity_id
_entity_poly.type
_entity_poly.pdbx_seq_one_letter_code
_entity_poly.pdbx_strand_id
1 'polypeptide(L)'
;MKVNLSGYLLVKGDDYRFIVTEGQHSVACLAALGYDTIRCRFSSEPQYPKVVRWQDVKKWPQVANGVYSRNLALRIFERFFVGGVGKERMGLE
;
A
#
# COMPACT_ATOMS: atom_id res chain seq x y z
N MET A 1 12.13 20.22 4.58
CA MET A 1 12.11 19.49 3.29
C MET A 1 10.73 18.89 3.09
N LYS A 2 9.97 19.32 2.07
CA LYS A 2 8.60 18.82 1.82
C LYS A 2 8.71 17.61 0.90
N VAL A 3 8.68 16.41 1.47
CA VAL A 3 8.71 15.18 0.69
C VAL A 3 7.29 14.86 0.23
N ASN A 4 7.07 14.70 -1.08
CA ASN A 4 5.78 14.24 -1.59
C ASN A 4 5.77 12.71 -1.60
N LEU A 5 5.29 12.15 -0.49
CA LEU A 5 5.09 10.72 -0.32
C LEU A 5 3.59 10.46 -0.29
N SER A 6 3.09 9.81 -1.33
CA SER A 6 1.67 9.51 -1.46
C SER A 6 1.42 8.05 -1.83
N GLY A 7 0.24 7.56 -1.49
CA GLY A 7 -0.08 6.15 -1.67
C GLY A 7 -1.46 5.75 -1.14
N TYR A 8 -1.64 4.46 -0.95
CA TYR A 8 -2.88 3.87 -0.45
C TYR A 8 -2.62 2.68 0.47
N LEU A 9 -3.64 2.29 1.24
CA LEU A 9 -3.55 1.15 2.14
C LEU A 9 -4.03 -0.14 1.49
N LEU A 10 -3.25 -1.21 1.63
CA LEU A 10 -3.72 -2.58 1.51
C LEU A 10 -4.05 -3.10 2.91
N VAL A 11 -5.23 -3.70 3.09
CA VAL A 11 -5.68 -4.21 4.39
C VAL A 11 -6.06 -5.69 4.28
N LYS A 12 -5.51 -6.52 5.16
CA LYS A 12 -5.81 -7.95 5.29
C LYS A 12 -5.97 -8.32 6.77
N GLY A 13 -7.22 -8.51 7.20
CA GLY A 13 -7.50 -8.77 8.62
C GLY A 13 -7.15 -7.57 9.48
N ASP A 14 -6.31 -7.80 10.49
CA ASP A 14 -5.75 -6.80 11.41
C ASP A 14 -4.43 -6.18 10.93
N ASP A 15 -3.90 -6.63 9.80
CA ASP A 15 -2.62 -6.20 9.24
C ASP A 15 -2.81 -5.26 8.03
N TYR A 16 -1.92 -4.29 7.87
CA TYR A 16 -1.94 -3.38 6.72
C TYR A 16 -0.57 -3.09 6.13
N ARG A 17 -0.55 -2.72 4.85
CA ARG A 17 0.65 -2.20 4.16
C ARG A 17 0.31 -0.90 3.45
N PHE A 18 1.14 0.12 3.63
CA PHE A 18 1.03 1.36 2.86
C PHE A 18 1.82 1.22 1.55
N ILE A 19 1.13 1.26 0.42
CA ILE A 19 1.72 1.15 -0.91
C ILE A 19 1.97 2.56 -1.43
N VAL A 20 3.25 2.89 -1.58
CA VAL A 20 3.68 4.18 -2.10
C VAL A 20 3.49 4.22 -3.61
N THR A 21 2.73 5.21 -4.10
CA THR A 21 2.52 5.48 -5.53
C THR A 21 3.41 6.62 -6.03
N GLU A 22 3.85 7.51 -5.13
CA GLU A 22 4.72 8.64 -5.45
C GLU A 22 5.78 8.83 -4.35
N GLY A 23 7.00 9.20 -4.74
CA GLY A 23 8.07 9.53 -3.80
C GLY A 23 8.98 8.36 -3.41
N GLN A 24 9.00 7.28 -4.20
CA GLN A 24 9.85 6.09 -3.99
C GLN A 24 11.34 6.43 -3.81
N HIS A 25 11.87 7.36 -4.62
CA HIS A 25 13.25 7.84 -4.46
C HIS A 25 13.50 8.44 -3.08
N SER A 26 12.55 9.21 -2.56
CA SER A 26 12.66 9.82 -1.25
C SER A 26 12.54 8.79 -0.13
N VAL A 27 11.72 7.75 -0.29
CA VAL A 27 11.67 6.63 0.67
C VAL A 27 13.05 6.00 0.79
N ALA A 28 13.70 5.70 -0.33
CA ALA A 28 15.03 5.08 -0.34
C ALA A 28 16.08 5.96 0.35
N CYS A 29 16.10 7.27 0.05
CA CYS A 29 17.01 8.21 0.72
C CYS A 29 16.75 8.29 2.22
N LEU A 30 15.48 8.38 2.65
CA LEU A 30 15.12 8.45 4.07
C LEU A 30 15.52 7.16 4.80
N ALA A 31 15.30 5.99 4.19
CA ALA A 31 15.73 4.72 4.74
C ALA A 31 17.26 4.64 4.88
N ALA A 32 18.01 5.10 3.87
CA ALA A 32 19.48 5.15 3.92
C ALA A 32 20.01 6.11 4.99
N LEU A 33 19.23 7.16 5.32
CA LEU A 33 19.52 8.10 6.41
C LEU A 33 19.09 7.57 7.79
N GLY A 34 18.54 6.34 7.87
CA GLY A 34 18.17 5.70 9.13
C GLY A 34 16.80 6.10 9.67
N TYR A 35 15.93 6.73 8.87
CA TYR A 35 14.55 6.99 9.29
C TYR A 35 13.75 5.68 9.31
N ASP A 36 13.24 5.32 10.47
CA ASP A 36 12.32 4.18 10.68
C ASP A 36 10.85 4.54 10.41
N THR A 37 10.49 5.81 10.63
CA THR A 37 9.12 6.30 10.49
C THR A 37 9.07 7.51 9.55
N ILE A 38 8.14 7.48 8.59
CA ILE A 38 7.93 8.55 7.61
C ILE A 38 6.46 8.95 7.54
N ARG A 39 6.20 10.26 7.40
CA ARG A 39 4.83 10.76 7.19
C ARG A 39 4.48 10.68 5.70
N CYS A 40 3.43 9.93 5.39
CA CYS A 40 2.86 9.81 4.06
C CYS A 40 1.46 10.44 3.99
N ARG A 41 0.98 10.73 2.78
CA ARG A 41 -0.40 11.15 2.52
C ARG A 41 -1.12 10.12 1.66
N PHE A 42 -2.43 10.06 1.76
CA PHE A 42 -3.20 9.36 0.73
C PHE A 42 -3.02 10.05 -0.62
N SER A 43 -2.94 9.27 -1.69
CA SER A 43 -2.94 9.80 -3.05
C SER A 43 -4.21 10.61 -3.29
N SER A 44 -4.05 11.74 -3.98
CA SER A 44 -5.15 12.57 -4.47
C SER A 44 -5.65 12.14 -5.85
N GLU A 45 -4.98 11.17 -6.48
CA GLU A 45 -5.33 10.73 -7.82
C GLU A 45 -6.58 9.82 -7.78
N PRO A 46 -7.63 10.11 -8.58
CA PRO A 46 -8.92 9.40 -8.50
C PRO A 46 -8.83 7.90 -8.77
N GLN A 47 -7.86 7.47 -9.57
CA GLN A 47 -7.66 6.08 -9.91
C GLN A 47 -7.03 5.27 -8.76
N TYR A 48 -6.54 5.90 -7.69
CA TYR A 48 -6.02 5.19 -6.53
C TYR A 48 -7.03 5.27 -5.38
N PRO A 49 -7.67 4.15 -4.99
CA PRO A 49 -8.52 4.14 -3.81
C PRO A 49 -7.67 4.40 -2.57
N LYS A 50 -8.22 5.08 -1.55
CA LYS A 50 -7.50 5.29 -0.28
C LYS A 50 -7.18 3.97 0.44
N VAL A 51 -8.10 3.01 0.35
CA VAL A 51 -8.01 1.70 1.01
C VAL A 51 -8.49 0.61 0.06
N VAL A 52 -7.70 -0.45 -0.08
CA VAL A 52 -8.06 -1.71 -0.75
C VAL A 52 -8.07 -2.82 0.28
N ARG A 53 -9.24 -3.42 0.52
CA ARG A 53 -9.38 -4.56 1.42
C ARG A 53 -9.23 -5.86 0.64
N TRP A 54 -8.62 -6.87 1.25
CA TRP A 54 -8.49 -8.21 0.68
C TRP A 54 -9.83 -8.77 0.17
N GLN A 55 -10.90 -8.62 0.96
CA GLN A 55 -12.24 -9.08 0.62
C GLN A 55 -12.82 -8.35 -0.61
N ASP A 56 -12.37 -7.12 -0.85
CA ASP A 56 -12.80 -6.23 -1.91
C ASP A 56 -11.79 -6.16 -3.08
N VAL A 57 -10.91 -7.16 -3.25
CA VAL A 57 -9.86 -7.14 -4.29
C VAL A 57 -10.40 -6.87 -5.70
N LYS A 58 -11.66 -7.22 -5.97
CA LYS A 58 -12.35 -6.94 -7.25
C LYS A 58 -12.46 -5.45 -7.56
N LYS A 59 -12.48 -4.60 -6.53
CA LYS A 59 -12.56 -3.13 -6.65
C LYS A 59 -11.19 -2.48 -6.82
N TRP A 60 -10.11 -3.25 -6.74
CA TRP A 60 -8.77 -2.71 -6.99
C TRP A 60 -8.68 -2.28 -8.46
N PRO A 61 -8.28 -1.04 -8.78
CA PRO A 61 -8.19 -0.51 -10.14
C PRO A 61 -7.61 -1.47 -11.19
N GLN A 62 -6.52 -2.17 -10.88
CA GLN A 62 -5.89 -3.11 -11.81
C GLN A 62 -6.77 -4.33 -12.10
N VAL A 63 -7.62 -4.74 -11.15
CA VAL A 63 -8.61 -5.81 -11.34
C VAL A 63 -9.86 -5.28 -12.03
N ALA A 64 -10.38 -4.13 -11.59
CA ALA A 64 -11.57 -3.51 -12.14
C ALA A 64 -11.41 -3.16 -13.64
N ASN A 65 -10.20 -2.74 -14.03
CA ASN A 65 -9.87 -2.40 -15.41
C ASN A 65 -9.42 -3.61 -16.25
N GLY A 66 -9.49 -4.84 -15.71
CA GLY A 66 -9.18 -6.07 -16.43
C GLY A 66 -7.69 -6.35 -16.66
N VAL A 67 -6.78 -5.52 -16.14
CA VAL A 67 -5.33 -5.72 -16.25
C VAL A 67 -4.89 -6.98 -15.50
N TYR A 68 -5.44 -7.18 -14.30
CA TYR A 68 -5.21 -8.37 -13.50
C TYR A 68 -6.47 -9.23 -13.43
N SER A 69 -6.29 -10.53 -13.64
CA SER A 69 -7.30 -11.50 -13.20
C SER A 69 -7.42 -11.45 -11.66
N ARG A 70 -8.60 -11.77 -11.14
CA ARG A 70 -8.82 -11.84 -9.68
C ARG A 70 -7.77 -12.72 -8.98
N ASN A 71 -7.46 -13.89 -9.56
CA ASN A 71 -6.50 -14.82 -8.98
C ASN A 71 -5.07 -14.24 -8.98
N LEU A 72 -4.67 -13.56 -10.06
CA LEU A 72 -3.36 -12.90 -10.12
C LEU A 72 -3.27 -11.80 -9.06
N ALA A 73 -4.30 -10.97 -8.94
CA ALA A 73 -4.34 -9.90 -7.95
C ALA A 73 -4.30 -10.44 -6.51
N LEU A 74 -4.99 -11.54 -6.20
CA LEU A 74 -4.90 -12.18 -4.89
C LEU A 74 -3.48 -12.66 -4.58
N ARG A 75 -2.78 -13.27 -5.56
CA ARG A 75 -1.38 -13.70 -5.38
C ARG A 75 -0.42 -12.52 -5.19
N ILE A 76 -0.63 -11.43 -5.93
CA ILE A 76 0.14 -10.18 -5.76
C ILE A 76 -0.13 -9.58 -4.37
N PHE A 77 -1.40 -9.52 -3.97
CA PHE A 77 -1.80 -9.01 -2.67
C PHE A 77 -1.14 -9.84 -1.56
N GLU A 78 -1.15 -11.17 -1.63
CA GLU A 78 -0.47 -12.02 -0.66
C GLU A 78 1.02 -11.73 -0.54
N ARG A 79 1.71 -11.46 -1.66
CA ARG A 79 3.14 -11.16 -1.65
C ARG A 79 3.51 -9.96 -0.79
N PHE A 80 2.62 -8.97 -0.63
CA PHE A 80 2.85 -7.83 0.27
C PHE A 80 2.83 -8.19 1.76
N PHE A 81 2.21 -9.31 2.13
CA PHE A 81 2.04 -9.75 3.51
C PHE A 81 2.94 -10.95 3.88
N VAL A 82 3.56 -11.61 2.90
CA VAL A 82 4.53 -12.69 3.10
C VAL A 82 5.88 -12.12 3.58
N GLY A 83 6.54 -12.81 4.51
CA GLY A 83 7.88 -12.42 5.00
C GLY A 83 7.88 -11.47 6.21
N GLY A 84 6.70 -11.00 6.65
CA GLY A 84 6.52 -10.29 7.92
C GLY A 84 7.14 -8.89 8.03
N VAL A 85 7.63 -8.33 6.93
CA VAL A 85 8.10 -6.94 6.86
C VAL A 85 6.90 -5.99 6.84
N GLY A 86 6.97 -4.90 7.61
CA GLY A 86 5.95 -3.84 7.62
C GLY A 86 4.65 -4.20 8.36
N LYS A 87 4.68 -5.17 9.27
CA LYS A 87 3.55 -5.57 10.14
C LYS A 87 3.18 -4.44 11.10
N GLU A 88 2.40 -3.49 10.61
CA GLU A 88 1.70 -2.56 11.48
C GLU A 88 0.28 -3.10 11.68
N ARG A 89 -0.06 -3.39 12.94
CA ARG A 89 -1.42 -3.81 13.31
C ARG A 89 -2.29 -2.57 13.35
N MET A 90 -3.48 -2.63 12.75
CA MET A 90 -4.52 -1.64 13.01
C MET A 90 -4.93 -1.77 14.47
N GLY A 91 -4.48 -0.87 15.35
CA GLY A 91 -4.91 -0.78 16.75
C GLY A 91 -6.36 -0.30 16.85
N LEU A 92 -7.29 -1.09 16.31
CA LEU A 92 -8.73 -0.90 16.44
C LEU A 92 -9.22 -1.80 17.58
N GLU A 93 -9.03 -1.32 18.82
CA GLU A 93 -9.85 -1.71 19.96
C GLU A 93 -11.13 -0.85 20.00
#